data_AF-A0AAD1RCJ5-F1
#
_entry.id   AF-A0AAD1RCJ5-F1
#
_cell.length_a   1.000
_cell.length_b   1.000
_cell.length_c   1.000
_cell.angle_alpha   90.00
_cell.angle_beta   90.00
_cell.angle_gamma   90.00
#
_symmetry.space_group_name_H-M   'P 1'
#
loop_
_entity.id
_entity.type
_entity.pdbx_description
1 polymer ?
#
loop_
_entity_poly.entity_id
_entity_poly.type
_entity_poly.pdbx_seq_one_letter_code
_entity_poly.pdbx_strand_id
1 'polypeptide(L)'
;MGDILAYEADILGLVKEFLNFGEFQETLKSFSNECKSKGKPLPRSSGSAVRDSKTLLVQKDLLATFEDGDRKSFFELWEEHIPAETRNNEPLSQKLEFYLHIHFAIFPLKHSVGQIVCILLPAVLDYTLDY
;
A
#
# COMPACT_ATOMS: atom_id res chain seq x y z
N MET A 1 -33.96 5.92 -1.49
CA MET A 1 -33.98 4.58 -0.85
C MET A 1 -32.94 3.63 -1.42
N GLY A 2 -32.38 3.89 -2.61
CA GLY A 2 -31.29 3.08 -3.19
C GLY A 2 -29.93 3.26 -2.49
N ASP A 3 -29.58 4.47 -2.04
CA ASP A 3 -28.27 4.73 -1.42
C ASP A 3 -28.03 3.97 -0.10
N ILE A 4 -29.09 3.76 0.68
CA ILE A 4 -29.02 3.00 1.94
C ILE A 4 -28.76 1.52 1.67
N LEU A 5 -29.38 0.97 0.63
CA LEU A 5 -29.19 -0.42 0.23
C LEU A 5 -27.82 -0.66 -0.42
N ALA A 6 -27.30 0.33 -1.14
CA ALA A 6 -25.94 0.31 -1.69
C ALA A 6 -24.89 0.29 -0.57
N TYR A 7 -25.02 1.21 0.40
CA TYR A 7 -24.13 1.26 1.56
C TYR A 7 -24.17 -0.03 2.41
N GLU A 8 -25.35 -0.62 2.57
CA GLU A 8 -25.51 -1.90 3.25
C GLU A 8 -24.81 -3.04 2.51
N ALA A 9 -24.93 -3.11 1.18
CA ALA A 9 -24.24 -4.10 0.37
C ALA A 9 -22.71 -3.95 0.47
N ASP A 10 -22.20 -2.71 0.48
CA ASP A 10 -20.77 -2.41 0.62
C ASP A 10 -20.23 -2.88 1.97
N ILE A 11 -20.94 -2.59 3.08
CA ILE A 11 -20.56 -3.07 4.42
C ILE A 11 -20.52 -4.59 4.46
N LEU A 12 -21.55 -5.25 3.92
CA LEU A 12 -21.61 -6.71 3.90
C LEU A 12 -20.46 -7.31 3.07
N GLY A 13 -20.05 -6.63 2.00
CA GLY A 13 -18.85 -6.96 1.22
C GLY A 13 -17.57 -6.87 2.05
N LEU A 14 -17.35 -5.75 2.75
CA LEU A 14 -16.18 -5.53 3.60
C LEU A 14 -16.07 -6.56 4.74
N VAL A 15 -17.19 -6.87 5.40
CA VAL A 15 -17.23 -7.89 6.46
C VAL A 15 -16.84 -9.26 5.90
N LYS A 16 -17.33 -9.61 4.71
CA LYS A 16 -16.97 -10.86 4.03
C LYS A 16 -15.47 -10.93 3.73
N GLU A 17 -14.88 -9.85 3.24
CA GLU A 17 -13.44 -9.76 2.94
C GLU A 17 -12.59 -9.86 4.19
N PHE A 18 -12.98 -9.18 5.27
CA PHE A 18 -12.33 -9.28 6.58
C PHE A 18 -12.32 -10.73 7.11
N LEU A 19 -13.46 -11.41 7.07
CA LEU A 19 -13.56 -12.79 7.54
C LEU A 19 -12.71 -13.74 6.71
N ASN A 20 -12.61 -13.51 5.40
CA ASN A 20 -11.75 -14.29 4.51
C ASN A 20 -10.26 -14.01 4.75
N PHE A 21 -9.88 -12.75 4.98
CA PHE A 21 -8.51 -12.35 5.29
C PHE A 21 -8.03 -12.91 6.64
N GLY A 22 -8.88 -12.91 7.66
CA GLY A 22 -8.58 -13.48 8.98
C GLY A 22 -8.74 -15.00 9.07
N GLU A 23 -8.96 -15.70 7.95
CA GLU A 23 -9.14 -17.15 7.88
C GLU A 23 -10.28 -17.72 8.76
N PHE A 24 -11.29 -16.89 9.09
CA PHE A 24 -12.44 -17.28 9.92
C PHE A 24 -13.48 -18.09 9.11
N GLN A 25 -13.09 -19.24 8.58
CA GLN A 25 -13.88 -20.01 7.60
C GLN A 25 -15.26 -20.44 8.11
N GLU A 26 -15.37 -20.87 9.37
CA GLU A 26 -16.66 -21.26 9.97
C GLU A 26 -17.62 -20.07 10.12
N THR A 27 -17.09 -18.91 10.53
CA THR A 27 -17.84 -17.66 10.65
C THR A 27 -18.25 -17.14 9.28
N LEU A 28 -17.37 -17.18 8.28
CA LEU A 28 -17.65 -16.78 6.90
C LEU A 28 -18.78 -17.61 6.28
N LYS A 29 -18.78 -18.93 6.55
CA LYS A 29 -19.84 -19.85 6.11
C LYS A 29 -21.18 -19.49 6.75
N SER A 30 -21.19 -19.30 8.06
CA SER A 30 -22.41 -18.93 8.80
C SER A 30 -22.95 -17.57 8.36
N PHE A 31 -22.08 -16.57 8.24
CA PHE A 31 -22.41 -15.22 7.76
C PHE A 31 -23.01 -15.23 6.35
N SER A 32 -22.39 -15.97 5.42
CA SER A 32 -22.90 -16.08 4.05
C SER A 32 -24.27 -16.75 3.99
N ASN A 33 -24.52 -17.75 4.83
CA ASN A 33 -25.81 -18.41 4.91
C ASN A 33 -26.89 -17.48 5.48
N GLU A 34 -26.58 -16.73 6.53
CA GLU A 34 -27.52 -15.79 7.13
C GLU A 34 -27.89 -14.65 6.17
N CYS A 35 -26.92 -14.13 5.41
CA CYS A 35 -27.17 -13.08 4.41
C CYS A 35 -28.12 -13.56 3.30
N LYS A 36 -27.92 -14.79 2.80
CA LYS A 36 -28.84 -15.41 1.83
C LYS A 36 -30.25 -15.57 2.40
N SER A 37 -30.37 -16.09 3.61
CA SER A 37 -31.66 -16.30 4.29
C SER A 37 -32.42 -15.00 4.55
N LYS A 38 -31.71 -13.89 4.82
CA LYS A 38 -32.31 -12.56 5.02
C LYS A 38 -32.62 -11.80 3.72
N GLY A 39 -32.43 -12.43 2.55
CA GLY A 39 -32.68 -11.78 1.27
C GLY A 39 -31.72 -10.62 0.97
N LYS A 40 -30.55 -10.60 1.63
CA LYS A 40 -29.46 -9.65 1.39
C LYS A 40 -28.38 -10.41 0.62
N PRO A 41 -28.55 -10.64 -0.70
CA PRO A 41 -27.54 -11.33 -1.47
C PRO A 41 -26.26 -10.51 -1.34
N LEU A 42 -25.25 -11.11 -0.69
CA LEU A 42 -23.92 -10.54 -0.64
C LEU A 42 -23.56 -10.13 -2.06
N PRO A 43 -23.05 -8.90 -2.28
CA PRO A 43 -22.56 -8.54 -3.59
C PRO A 43 -21.67 -9.70 -4.08
N ARG A 44 -22.06 -10.29 -5.22
CA ARG A 44 -21.11 -11.10 -6.00
C ARG A 44 -19.92 -10.18 -6.11
N SER A 45 -18.74 -10.60 -5.65
CA SER A 45 -17.63 -9.66 -5.56
C SER A 45 -17.44 -9.07 -6.96
N SER A 46 -17.90 -7.83 -7.15
CA SER A 46 -17.52 -7.03 -8.31
C SER A 46 -16.03 -6.71 -8.22
N GLY A 47 -15.42 -6.98 -7.06
CA GLY A 47 -14.04 -7.41 -6.97
C GLY A 47 -13.85 -8.81 -7.54
N SER A 48 -13.80 -8.92 -8.87
CA SER A 48 -12.83 -9.78 -9.53
C SER A 48 -11.42 -9.22 -9.30
N ALA A 49 -11.08 -8.99 -8.03
CA ALA A 49 -9.75 -9.24 -7.56
C ALA A 49 -9.87 -10.59 -6.84
N VAL A 50 -9.95 -11.71 -7.56
CA VAL A 50 -8.69 -12.42 -7.81
C VAL A 50 -7.56 -11.40 -7.68
N ARG A 51 -7.11 -11.14 -6.44
CA ARG A 51 -5.76 -10.63 -6.23
C ARG A 51 -4.93 -11.72 -6.86
N ASP A 52 -4.72 -11.57 -8.16
CA ASP A 52 -3.96 -12.44 -9.01
C ASP A 52 -2.72 -12.71 -8.19
N SER A 53 -2.35 -13.97 -7.97
CA SER A 53 -1.19 -14.26 -7.15
C SER A 53 0.00 -13.38 -7.58
N LYS A 54 0.04 -13.03 -8.88
CA LYS A 54 0.87 -11.97 -9.46
C LYS A 54 0.71 -10.57 -8.83
N THR A 55 -0.49 -9.98 -8.75
CA THR A 55 -0.71 -8.68 -8.09
C THR A 55 -0.34 -8.66 -6.61
N LEU A 56 -0.55 -9.77 -5.90
CA LEU A 56 -0.19 -9.88 -4.48
C LEU A 56 1.32 -9.99 -4.28
N LEU A 57 2.02 -10.67 -5.20
CA LEU A 57 3.48 -10.71 -5.24
C LEU A 57 4.06 -9.32 -5.53
N VAL A 58 3.54 -8.64 -6.55
CA VAL A 58 3.96 -7.27 -6.89
C VAL A 58 3.78 -6.31 -5.72
N GLN A 59 2.65 -6.40 -5.00
CA GLN A 59 2.42 -5.58 -3.81
C GLN A 59 3.46 -5.86 -2.72
N LYS A 60 3.84 -7.13 -2.52
CA LYS A 60 4.89 -7.51 -1.57
C LYS A 60 6.25 -6.98 -1.99
N ASP A 61 6.59 -7.05 -3.27
CA ASP A 61 7.88 -6.59 -3.79
C ASP A 61 8.00 -5.05 -3.71
N LEU A 62 6.92 -4.33 -4.00
CA LEU A 62 6.84 -2.88 -3.79
C LEU A 62 7.00 -2.50 -2.32
N LEU A 63 6.36 -3.23 -1.39
CA LEU A 63 6.52 -2.97 0.04
C LEU A 63 7.94 -3.30 0.53
N ALA A 64 8.53 -4.39 0.08
CA ALA A 64 9.89 -4.77 0.45
C ALA A 64 10.92 -3.72 -0.01
N THR A 65 10.83 -3.23 -1.25
CA THR A 65 11.72 -2.18 -1.78
C THR A 65 11.49 -0.82 -1.09
N PHE A 66 10.25 -0.53 -0.66
CA PHE A 66 9.93 0.64 0.14
C PHE A 66 10.56 0.60 1.54
N GLU A 67 10.55 -0.57 2.19
CA GLU A 67 11.13 -0.80 3.52
C GLU A 67 12.66 -0.81 3.49
N ASP A 68 13.28 -1.36 2.43
CA ASP A 68 14.73 -1.35 2.22
C ASP A 68 15.25 0.03 1.80
N GLY A 69 14.36 0.91 1.32
CA GLY A 69 14.71 2.24 0.83
C GLY A 69 15.38 2.24 -0.54
N ASP A 70 15.28 1.14 -1.29
CA ASP A 70 15.75 1.07 -2.67
C ASP A 70 14.79 1.83 -3.60
N ARG A 71 15.06 3.14 -3.72
CA ARG A 71 14.31 4.04 -4.59
C ARG A 71 14.26 3.54 -6.02
N LYS A 72 15.36 3.00 -6.55
CA LYS A 72 15.45 2.68 -7.98
C LYS A 72 14.55 1.49 -8.28
N SER A 73 14.72 0.40 -7.54
CA SER A 73 13.92 -0.82 -7.73
C SER A 73 12.43 -0.57 -7.44
N PHE A 74 12.12 0.28 -6.44
CA PHE A 74 10.73 0.65 -6.16
C PHE A 74 10.07 1.35 -7.35
N PHE A 75 10.71 2.39 -7.91
CA PHE A 75 10.10 3.13 -9.02
C PHE A 75 10.05 2.31 -10.31
N GLU A 76 11.01 1.43 -10.58
CA GLU A 76 10.94 0.50 -11.72
C GLU A 76 9.67 -0.38 -11.65
N LEU A 77 9.39 -0.97 -10.48
CA LEU A 77 8.17 -1.75 -10.24
C LEU A 77 6.90 -0.89 -10.30
N TRP A 78 6.95 0.33 -9.76
CA TRP A 78 5.83 1.27 -9.77
C TRP A 78 5.42 1.65 -11.21
N GLU A 79 6.39 1.94 -12.07
CA GLU A 79 6.15 2.31 -13.46
C GLU A 79 5.70 1.13 -14.33
N GLU A 80 6.19 -0.08 -14.03
CA GLU A 80 5.77 -1.31 -14.73
C GLU A 80 4.30 -1.66 -14.43
N HIS A 81 3.85 -1.47 -13.18
CA HIS A 81 2.54 -1.93 -12.74
C HIS A 81 1.46 -0.86 -12.68
N ILE A 82 1.83 0.43 -12.70
CA ILE A 82 0.87 1.54 -12.67
C ILE A 82 0.92 2.33 -13.98
N PRO A 83 -0.17 2.31 -14.77
CA PRO A 83 -0.26 3.02 -16.03
C PRO A 83 0.06 4.51 -15.89
N ALA A 84 0.73 5.07 -16.89
CA ALA A 84 1.09 6.48 -16.91
C ALA A 84 -0.15 7.39 -16.84
N GLU A 85 -1.27 6.97 -17.40
CA GLU A 85 -2.56 7.66 -17.35
C GLU A 85 -3.06 7.80 -15.91
N THR A 86 -2.90 6.78 -15.07
CA THR A 86 -3.25 6.82 -13.66
C THR A 86 -2.28 7.73 -12.90
N ARG A 87 -0.97 7.59 -13.14
CA ARG A 87 0.05 8.42 -12.49
C ARG A 87 -0.12 9.92 -12.80
N ASN A 88 -0.52 10.25 -14.02
CA ASN A 88 -0.57 11.64 -14.49
C ASN A 88 -1.93 12.32 -14.30
N ASN A 89 -3.05 11.57 -14.26
CA ASN A 89 -4.39 12.18 -14.25
C ASN A 89 -5.18 11.93 -12.96
N GLU A 90 -4.71 11.03 -12.07
CA GLU A 90 -5.43 10.68 -10.86
C GLU A 90 -4.81 11.40 -9.64
N PRO A 91 -5.55 12.32 -8.98
CA PRO A 91 -4.99 13.15 -7.90
C PRO A 91 -4.45 12.36 -6.69
N LEU A 92 -5.06 11.23 -6.34
CA LEU A 92 -4.59 10.39 -5.23
C LEU A 92 -3.26 9.73 -5.58
N SER A 93 -3.06 9.29 -6.82
CA SER A 93 -1.84 8.70 -7.35
C SER A 93 -0.71 9.71 -7.40
N GLN A 94 -0.97 10.93 -7.86
CA GLN A 94 0.01 12.03 -7.82
C GLN A 94 0.44 12.37 -6.39
N LYS A 95 -0.54 12.45 -5.47
CA LYS A 95 -0.28 12.71 -4.05
C LYS A 95 0.55 11.60 -3.42
N LEU A 96 0.25 10.34 -3.74
CA LEU A 96 1.01 9.18 -3.27
C LEU A 96 2.45 9.22 -3.82
N GLU A 97 2.62 9.48 -5.11
CA GLU A 97 3.94 9.61 -5.74
C GLU A 97 4.78 10.71 -5.09
N PHE A 98 4.18 11.85 -4.74
CA PHE A 98 4.86 12.90 -3.98
C PHE A 98 5.36 12.42 -2.60
N TYR A 99 4.54 11.68 -1.83
CA TYR A 99 4.98 11.13 -0.55
C TYR A 99 6.07 10.07 -0.69
N LEU A 100 6.02 9.26 -1.74
CA LEU A 100 7.06 8.27 -2.03
C LEU A 100 8.40 8.96 -2.27
N HIS A 101 8.42 10.04 -3.07
CA HIS A 101 9.63 10.85 -3.25
C HIS A 101 10.18 11.42 -1.95
N ILE A 102 9.30 11.91 -1.05
CA ILE A 102 9.70 12.40 0.27
C ILE A 102 10.31 11.27 1.10
N HIS A 103 9.66 10.09 1.14
CA HIS A 103 10.17 8.92 1.88
C HIS A 103 11.59 8.58 1.45
N PHE A 104 11.82 8.39 0.14
CA PHE A 104 13.15 8.02 -0.36
C PHE A 104 14.20 9.14 -0.22
N ALA A 105 13.80 10.41 -0.21
CA ALA A 105 14.73 11.51 0.07
C ALA A 105 15.18 11.54 1.54
N ILE A 106 14.28 11.19 2.46
CA ILE A 106 14.53 11.19 3.91
C ILE A 106 15.09 9.85 4.40
N PHE A 107 14.83 8.74 3.71
CA PHE A 107 15.23 7.40 4.12
C PHE A 107 16.74 7.27 4.39
N PRO A 108 17.65 7.75 3.52
CA PRO A 108 19.07 7.78 3.82
C PRO A 108 19.37 8.56 5.10
N LEU A 109 18.73 9.70 5.35
CA LEU A 109 18.98 10.51 6.56
C LEU A 109 18.56 9.78 7.84
N LYS A 110 17.45 9.04 7.79
CA LYS A 110 16.92 8.28 8.94
C LYS A 110 17.71 7.01 9.23
N HIS A 111 18.27 6.36 8.21
CA HIS A 111 19.02 5.11 8.34
C HIS A 111 20.54 5.30 8.36
N SER A 112 21.04 6.46 7.96
CA SER A 112 22.46 6.86 8.04
C SER A 112 22.81 7.58 9.34
N VAL A 113 21.97 7.55 10.39
CA VAL A 113 22.30 8.16 11.69
C VAL A 113 23.57 7.55 12.31
N GLY A 114 24.01 6.37 11.86
CA GLY A 114 25.35 5.82 12.18
C GLY A 114 26.52 6.32 11.30
N GLN A 115 26.26 6.82 10.09
CA GLN A 115 27.30 7.25 9.12
C GLN A 115 27.40 8.77 8.93
N ILE A 116 26.33 9.54 9.15
CA ILE A 116 26.35 11.00 9.05
C ILE A 116 27.30 11.60 10.10
N VAL A 117 27.40 10.99 11.28
CA VAL A 117 28.40 11.39 12.30
C VAL A 117 29.83 11.17 11.81
N CYS A 118 30.11 10.12 11.03
CA CYS A 118 31.45 9.83 10.52
C CYS A 118 31.88 10.70 9.33
N ILE A 119 30.93 11.21 8.52
CA ILE A 119 31.26 12.05 7.36
C ILE A 119 31.36 13.53 7.76
N LEU A 120 30.54 13.98 8.72
CA LEU A 120 30.54 15.37 9.16
C LEU A 120 31.65 15.69 10.17
N LEU A 121 32.15 14.72 10.95
CA LEU A 121 33.26 14.96 11.88
C LEU A 121 34.57 15.40 11.20
N PRO A 122 35.09 14.70 10.16
CA PRO A 122 36.30 15.15 9.48
C PRO A 122 36.07 16.48 8.73
N ALA A 123 34.90 16.67 8.11
CA ALA A 123 34.58 17.92 7.39
C ALA A 123 34.49 19.16 8.32
N VAL A 124 34.06 18.97 9.57
CA VAL A 124 33.97 20.05 10.57
C VAL A 124 35.33 20.28 11.26
N LEU A 125 36.14 19.24 11.45
CA LEU A 125 37.50 19.37 12.02
C LEU A 125 38.52 19.97 11.04
N ASP A 126 38.43 19.70 9.74
CA ASP A 126 39.28 20.35 8.72
C ASP A 126 39.02 21.87 8.68
N TYR A 127 37.77 22.29 8.88
CA TYR A 127 37.39 23.71 8.89
C TYR A 127 37.82 24.49 10.15
N THR A 128 38.31 23.81 11.20
CA THR A 128 38.63 24.43 12.50
C THR A 128 40.14 24.51 12.77
N LEU A 129 41.00 24.02 11.86
CA LEU A 129 42.47 24.05 12.03
C LEU A 129 43.21 25.00 11.06
N ASP A 130 42.49 25.81 10.29
CA ASP A 130 43.03 26.92 9.48
C ASP A 130 42.63 28.30 10.07
N TYR A 131 42.72 28.44 11.40
CA TYR A 131 42.69 29.74 12.10
C TYR A 131 43.57 29.75 13.34
#